data_AF-A0A2E2R1G5-F1
#
_entry.id   AF-A0A2E2R1G5-F1
#
_cell.length_a   1.000
_cell.length_b   1.000
_cell.length_c   1.000
_cell.angle_alpha   90.00
_cell.angle_beta   90.00
_cell.angle_gamma   90.00
#
_symmetry.space_group_name_H-M   'P 1'
#
loop_
_entity.id
_entity.type
_entity.pdbx_description
1 polymer ?
#
loop_
_entity_poly.entity_id
_entity_poly.type
_entity_poly.pdbx_seq_one_letter_code
_entity_poly.pdbx_strand_id
1 'polypeptide(L)'
;MIRLSELKLPLDHSEHALSELIHSTLKITAEDVKSFSIYKRSYDARKQKLLLVYIVDVELRSARLEAQLLATFSTNSHIRPAPDMVYQLPVKLNDAPAIRPVVIGFGPCGIFAAMMLAQMGFKPIVIERGKQVRERTKDTWGLWRKRVLHTESNVQFGEGGAGTFSDGKLYSQIKDPRFLGRKVMTEFVKAGAPEEILLVSKPHIGTFRLVKVVENMREQIIAMGGEIRFQQRVCDFHIEDGHIRGLTIENLADCSTYELRADHVVLALGHSSRDTFAKLYERGVYMEAKPFSVGFRIEHPQGLIDRARLGQHAGHPLLGAADYKLVHHAANGRSVYSFCMCPGGTVVAATSEENRVVTNGMSQYSRNERNANAGIVVGISPADYPGGPLAGIAFQRKLESNAFVMGGSNYEAPGQLVGDFIVGKASTELGSVEPSYKPGVKMTDLADALPEYAITAMREALPAFGKKIKGFDMHDAVLTGVETRTSSPLRITRGDDFQSLNTKGLYPAGEGASYAGGILSAGVDGIEVAEAVARNLVGL
;
A
#
# COMPACT_ATOMS: atom_id res chain seq x y z
N MET A 1 -0.16 -31.98 -8.01
CA MET A 1 0.76 -31.45 -6.99
C MET A 1 0.15 -31.58 -5.61
N ILE A 2 0.95 -31.90 -4.60
CA ILE A 2 0.56 -31.99 -3.19
C ILE A 2 1.09 -30.78 -2.43
N ARG A 3 0.23 -30.08 -1.69
CA ARG A 3 0.63 -29.00 -0.76
C ARG A 3 0.88 -29.56 0.63
N LEU A 4 2.08 -29.30 1.14
CA LEU A 4 2.47 -29.56 2.54
C LEU A 4 2.55 -28.24 3.30
N SER A 5 2.02 -28.20 4.52
CA SER A 5 2.06 -27.01 5.39
C SER A 5 2.61 -27.34 6.77
N GLU A 6 3.00 -26.30 7.53
CA GLU A 6 3.59 -26.43 8.87
C GLU A 6 4.91 -27.22 8.92
N LEU A 7 5.66 -27.25 7.80
CA LEU A 7 7.01 -27.82 7.78
C LEU A 7 7.98 -26.88 8.53
N LYS A 8 8.53 -27.35 9.65
CA LYS A 8 9.32 -26.54 10.58
C LYS A 8 10.78 -26.93 10.57
N LEU A 9 11.66 -25.95 10.38
CA LEU A 9 13.11 -26.14 10.41
C LEU A 9 13.79 -25.07 11.27
N PRO A 10 14.94 -25.39 11.91
CA PRO A 10 15.80 -24.39 12.53
C PRO A 10 16.20 -23.28 11.55
N LEU A 11 16.51 -22.10 12.07
CA LEU A 11 16.89 -20.94 11.24
C LEU A 11 18.16 -21.21 10.41
N ASP A 12 19.05 -22.01 10.97
CA ASP A 12 20.38 -22.43 10.50
C ASP A 12 20.40 -23.85 9.89
N HIS A 13 19.23 -24.36 9.46
CA HIS A 13 19.13 -25.63 8.74
C HIS A 13 19.96 -25.64 7.44
N SER A 14 20.44 -26.83 7.05
CA SER A 14 21.11 -27.03 5.77
C SER A 14 20.15 -26.91 4.59
N GLU A 15 20.67 -26.65 3.39
CA GLU A 15 19.89 -26.51 2.16
C GLU A 15 19.09 -27.79 1.82
N HIS A 16 19.55 -28.97 2.25
CA HIS A 16 18.89 -30.26 2.01
C HIS A 16 17.78 -30.57 3.02
N ALA A 17 17.76 -29.93 4.19
CA ALA A 17 16.87 -30.30 5.28
C ALA A 17 15.38 -30.17 4.91
N LEU A 18 15.02 -29.22 4.04
CA LEU A 18 13.63 -29.09 3.56
C LEU A 18 13.23 -30.26 2.65
N SER A 19 14.12 -30.72 1.78
CA SER A 19 13.89 -31.87 0.92
C SER A 19 13.74 -33.16 1.75
N GLU A 20 14.62 -33.36 2.73
CA GLU A 20 14.55 -34.50 3.66
C GLU A 20 13.26 -34.48 4.49
N LEU A 21 12.82 -33.29 4.92
CA LEU A 21 11.57 -33.11 5.64
C LEU A 21 10.35 -33.43 4.76
N ILE A 22 10.39 -33.07 3.47
CA ILE A 22 9.34 -33.45 2.49
C ILE A 22 9.26 -34.97 2.35
N HIS A 23 10.41 -35.62 2.13
CA HIS A 23 10.49 -37.08 1.95
C HIS A 23 9.96 -37.84 3.17
N SER A 24 10.39 -37.45 4.37
CA SER A 24 9.93 -38.06 5.62
C SER A 24 8.44 -37.80 5.88
N THR A 25 7.94 -36.60 5.57
CA THR A 25 6.52 -36.25 5.75
C THR A 25 5.60 -37.07 4.85
N LEU A 26 5.98 -37.23 3.57
CA LEU A 26 5.21 -37.99 2.59
C LEU A 26 5.52 -39.50 2.59
N LYS A 27 6.56 -39.93 3.31
CA LYS A 27 7.08 -41.31 3.30
C LYS A 27 7.46 -41.78 1.88
N ILE A 28 8.15 -40.91 1.14
CA ILE A 28 8.62 -41.14 -0.24
C ILE A 28 10.13 -41.00 -0.35
N THR A 29 10.69 -41.37 -1.50
CA THR A 29 12.11 -41.21 -1.83
C THR A 29 12.35 -39.99 -2.71
N ALA A 30 13.62 -39.59 -2.87
CA ALA A 30 14.00 -38.51 -3.77
C ALA A 30 13.67 -38.80 -5.24
N GLU A 31 13.64 -40.08 -5.65
CA GLU A 31 13.32 -40.49 -7.02
C GLU A 31 11.85 -40.25 -7.37
N ASP A 32 10.97 -40.30 -6.38
CA ASP A 32 9.52 -40.06 -6.56
C ASP A 32 9.20 -38.58 -6.86
N VAL A 33 10.06 -37.68 -6.39
CA VAL A 33 9.88 -36.22 -6.51
C VAL A 33 10.39 -35.76 -7.87
N LYS A 34 9.52 -35.09 -8.63
CA LYS A 34 9.89 -34.40 -9.87
C LYS A 34 10.47 -33.02 -9.55
N SER A 35 9.76 -32.25 -8.72
CA SER A 35 10.18 -30.93 -8.27
C SER A 35 9.41 -30.55 -7.01
N PHE A 36 9.87 -29.53 -6.28
CA PHE A 36 9.05 -28.84 -5.30
C PHE A 36 9.30 -27.34 -5.37
N SER A 37 8.30 -26.56 -4.95
CA SER A 37 8.41 -25.10 -4.86
C SER A 37 7.93 -24.61 -3.51
N ILE A 38 8.55 -23.55 -2.99
CA ILE A 38 8.12 -22.92 -1.74
C ILE A 38 6.96 -22.00 -2.07
N TYR A 39 5.76 -22.37 -1.60
CA TYR A 39 4.59 -21.51 -1.67
C TYR A 39 4.69 -20.37 -0.66
N LYS A 40 5.17 -20.65 0.56
CA LYS A 40 5.33 -19.65 1.62
C LYS A 40 6.43 -20.03 2.60
N ARG A 41 7.20 -19.03 3.05
CA ARG A 41 8.17 -19.09 4.15
C ARG A 41 7.86 -18.00 5.16
N SER A 42 7.71 -18.40 6.41
CA SER A 42 7.51 -17.52 7.57
C SER A 42 8.43 -17.94 8.71
N TYR A 43 8.38 -17.23 9.82
CA TYR A 43 9.08 -17.62 11.05
C TYR A 43 8.16 -17.49 12.26
N ASP A 44 8.35 -18.35 13.26
CA ASP A 44 7.62 -18.32 14.52
C ASP A 44 8.47 -17.68 15.64
N ALA A 45 8.21 -16.40 15.91
CA ALA A 45 8.89 -15.62 16.95
C ALA A 45 8.27 -15.74 18.35
N ARG A 46 7.37 -16.70 18.60
CA ARG A 46 6.75 -16.90 19.92
C ARG A 46 7.61 -17.71 20.89
N LYS A 47 8.60 -18.46 20.39
CA LYS A 47 9.51 -19.30 21.18
C LYS A 47 10.91 -18.67 21.21
N GLN A 48 11.71 -19.00 22.24
CA GLN A 48 13.10 -18.57 22.34
C GLN A 48 13.95 -19.01 21.13
N LYS A 49 13.72 -20.24 20.63
CA LYS A 49 14.31 -20.71 19.38
C LYS A 49 13.37 -20.40 18.22
N LEU A 50 13.79 -19.50 17.34
CA LEU A 50 13.09 -19.18 16.10
C LEU A 50 13.14 -20.38 15.14
N LEU A 51 11.98 -20.73 14.60
CA LEU A 51 11.85 -21.74 13.56
C LEU A 51 11.33 -21.09 12.28
N LEU A 52 11.87 -21.50 11.15
CA LEU A 52 11.28 -21.24 9.84
C LEU A 52 10.12 -22.21 9.63
N VAL A 53 9.02 -21.68 9.09
CA VAL A 53 7.80 -22.44 8.79
C VAL A 53 7.54 -22.32 7.29
N TYR A 54 7.50 -23.47 6.63
CA TYR A 54 7.32 -23.59 5.19
C TYR A 54 5.95 -24.16 4.82
N ILE A 55 5.44 -23.67 3.70
CA ILE A 55 4.39 -24.30 2.91
C ILE A 55 5.00 -24.57 1.54
N VAL A 56 4.93 -25.80 1.07
CA VAL A 56 5.55 -26.23 -0.19
C VAL A 56 4.54 -26.95 -1.07
N ASP A 57 4.67 -26.78 -2.37
CA ASP A 57 3.94 -27.56 -3.38
C ASP A 57 4.92 -28.55 -4.00
N VAL A 58 4.59 -29.84 -3.92
CA VAL A 58 5.43 -30.96 -4.37
C VAL A 58 4.80 -31.56 -5.62
N GLU A 59 5.59 -31.66 -6.68
CA GLU A 59 5.25 -32.37 -7.91
C GLU A 59 5.90 -33.75 -7.87
N LEU A 60 5.08 -34.79 -7.98
CA LEU A 60 5.56 -36.17 -8.05
C LEU A 60 5.67 -36.61 -9.52
N ARG A 61 6.58 -37.54 -9.80
CA ARG A 61 6.74 -38.11 -11.16
C ARG A 61 5.55 -39.00 -11.54
N SER A 62 4.93 -39.65 -10.56
CA SER A 62 3.84 -40.60 -10.75
C SER A 62 2.51 -40.02 -10.27
N ALA A 63 1.58 -39.79 -11.20
CA ALA A 63 0.22 -39.37 -10.88
C ALA A 63 -0.53 -40.42 -10.03
N ARG A 64 -0.20 -41.71 -10.21
CA ARG A 64 -0.75 -42.80 -9.38
C ARG A 64 -0.29 -42.68 -7.93
N LEU A 65 1.00 -42.41 -7.70
CA LEU A 65 1.54 -42.22 -6.36
C LEU A 65 0.93 -40.98 -5.70
N GLU A 66 0.78 -39.88 -6.45
CA GLU A 66 0.11 -38.67 -5.96
C GLU A 66 -1.31 -38.97 -5.46
N ALA A 67 -2.13 -39.66 -6.27
CA ALA A 67 -3.49 -40.04 -5.86
C ALA A 67 -3.50 -40.97 -4.63
N GLN A 68 -2.56 -41.93 -4.55
CA GLN A 68 -2.43 -42.83 -3.40
C GLN A 68 -2.07 -42.09 -2.12
N LEU A 69 -1.12 -41.15 -2.17
CA LEU A 69 -0.71 -40.37 -1.01
C LEU A 69 -1.85 -39.46 -0.54
N LEU A 70 -2.55 -38.80 -1.46
CA LEU A 70 -3.70 -37.95 -1.12
C LEU A 70 -4.84 -38.75 -0.48
N ALA A 71 -5.10 -39.98 -0.92
CA ALA A 71 -6.06 -40.86 -0.27
C ALA A 71 -5.58 -41.29 1.13
N THR A 72 -4.31 -41.68 1.24
CA THR A 72 -3.66 -42.12 2.49
C THR A 72 -3.68 -41.02 3.56
N PHE A 73 -3.45 -39.77 3.16
CA PHE A 73 -3.39 -38.61 4.05
C PHE A 73 -4.69 -37.78 4.03
N SER A 74 -5.81 -38.34 3.60
CA SER A 74 -7.08 -37.62 3.43
C SER A 74 -7.62 -36.90 4.68
N THR A 75 -7.30 -37.40 5.88
CA THR A 75 -7.66 -36.78 7.16
C THR A 75 -6.62 -35.79 7.69
N ASN A 76 -5.44 -35.72 7.07
CA ASN A 76 -4.37 -34.81 7.49
C ASN A 76 -4.59 -33.42 6.87
N SER A 77 -4.94 -32.45 7.69
CA SER A 77 -5.17 -31.07 7.23
C SER A 77 -3.93 -30.40 6.62
N HIS A 78 -2.73 -30.90 6.89
CA HIS A 78 -1.47 -30.33 6.42
C HIS A 78 -0.97 -30.91 5.10
N ILE A 79 -1.61 -31.96 4.58
CA ILE A 79 -1.26 -32.63 3.33
C ILE A 79 -2.51 -32.64 2.45
N ARG A 80 -2.56 -31.76 1.44
CA ARG A 80 -3.75 -31.57 0.62
C ARG A 80 -3.39 -31.48 -0.86
N PRO A 81 -4.35 -31.64 -1.78
CA PRO A 81 -4.14 -31.24 -3.17
C PRO A 81 -3.74 -29.76 -3.21
N ALA A 82 -2.70 -29.42 -3.97
CA ALA A 82 -2.36 -28.03 -4.20
C ALA A 82 -3.50 -27.36 -5.01
N PRO A 83 -4.01 -26.20 -4.60
CA PRO A 83 -5.07 -25.52 -5.34
C PRO A 83 -4.55 -25.05 -6.71
N ASP A 84 -5.44 -24.99 -7.69
CA ASP A 84 -5.14 -24.28 -8.93
C ASP A 84 -5.14 -22.77 -8.66
N MET A 85 -3.98 -22.14 -8.87
CA MET A 85 -3.76 -20.72 -8.64
C MET A 85 -3.54 -19.97 -9.95
N VAL A 86 -3.77 -20.61 -11.10
CA VAL A 86 -3.63 -19.97 -12.40
C VAL A 86 -4.78 -18.99 -12.61
N TYR A 87 -4.44 -17.72 -12.84
CA TYR A 87 -5.41 -16.71 -13.20
C TYR A 87 -5.96 -16.96 -14.61
N GLN A 88 -7.27 -17.03 -14.74
CA GLN A 88 -7.97 -17.21 -16.00
C GLN A 88 -8.59 -15.89 -16.46
N LEU A 89 -8.32 -15.49 -17.70
CA LEU A 89 -8.94 -14.29 -18.28
C LEU A 89 -10.44 -14.58 -18.52
N PRO A 90 -11.35 -13.72 -18.02
CA PRO A 90 -12.78 -13.95 -18.21
C PRO A 90 -13.23 -13.69 -19.65
N VAL A 91 -12.51 -12.85 -20.38
CA VAL A 91 -12.82 -12.40 -21.75
C VAL A 91 -11.51 -12.28 -22.53
N LYS A 92 -11.55 -12.52 -23.83
CA LYS A 92 -10.46 -12.21 -24.76
C LYS A 92 -11.03 -11.70 -26.07
N LEU A 93 -10.62 -10.49 -26.46
CA LEU A 93 -11.02 -9.87 -27.72
C LEU A 93 -9.91 -10.01 -28.77
N ASN A 94 -10.33 -10.15 -30.02
CA ASN A 94 -9.43 -10.06 -31.17
C ASN A 94 -9.23 -8.59 -31.59
N ASP A 95 -10.33 -7.84 -31.62
CA ASP A 95 -10.36 -6.42 -31.98
C ASP A 95 -10.82 -5.57 -30.79
N ALA A 96 -10.19 -4.41 -30.62
CA ALA A 96 -10.57 -3.48 -29.57
C ALA A 96 -11.90 -2.80 -29.90
N PRO A 97 -12.72 -2.47 -28.89
CA PRO A 97 -13.96 -1.72 -29.11
C PRO A 97 -13.66 -0.31 -29.68
N ALA A 98 -14.61 0.23 -30.43
CA ALA A 98 -14.49 1.58 -31.00
C ALA A 98 -14.32 2.65 -29.91
N ILE A 99 -15.03 2.51 -28.79
CA ILE A 99 -14.86 3.33 -27.59
C ILE A 99 -14.03 2.50 -26.59
N ARG A 100 -12.78 2.93 -26.39
CA ARG A 100 -11.82 2.25 -25.51
C ARG A 100 -12.13 2.58 -24.04
N PRO A 101 -12.01 1.63 -23.09
CA PRO A 101 -12.16 1.92 -21.68
C PRO A 101 -11.05 2.85 -21.18
N VAL A 102 -11.41 3.78 -20.30
CA VAL A 102 -10.49 4.76 -19.71
C VAL A 102 -10.19 4.40 -18.26
N VAL A 103 -8.93 4.51 -17.85
CA VAL A 103 -8.48 4.36 -16.46
C VAL A 103 -7.88 5.69 -16.00
N ILE A 104 -8.42 6.27 -14.94
CA ILE A 104 -7.92 7.53 -14.38
C ILE A 104 -7.05 7.21 -13.16
N GLY A 105 -5.77 7.56 -13.26
CA GLY A 105 -4.72 7.28 -12.27
C GLY A 105 -3.92 6.02 -12.59
N PHE A 106 -2.61 6.09 -12.38
CA PHE A 106 -1.65 5.02 -12.65
C PHE A 106 -0.90 4.57 -11.40
N GLY A 107 -1.62 4.49 -10.28
CA GLY A 107 -1.22 3.76 -9.06
C GLY A 107 -1.45 2.24 -9.19
N PRO A 108 -1.22 1.43 -8.14
CA PRO A 108 -1.35 -0.02 -8.21
C PRO A 108 -2.71 -0.49 -8.76
N CYS A 109 -3.81 0.12 -8.32
CA CYS A 109 -5.14 -0.19 -8.85
C CYS A 109 -5.26 0.09 -10.35
N GLY A 110 -4.83 1.27 -10.80
CA GLY A 110 -4.92 1.67 -12.21
C GLY A 110 -3.98 0.84 -13.10
N ILE A 111 -2.78 0.52 -12.61
CA ILE A 111 -1.81 -0.35 -13.29
C ILE A 111 -2.45 -1.72 -13.55
N PHE A 112 -3.02 -2.36 -12.52
CA PHE A 112 -3.61 -3.69 -12.69
C PHE A 112 -4.90 -3.65 -13.51
N ALA A 113 -5.72 -2.61 -13.37
CA ALA A 113 -6.89 -2.45 -14.22
C ALA A 113 -6.50 -2.33 -15.71
N ALA A 114 -5.55 -1.44 -16.03
CA ALA A 114 -5.05 -1.25 -17.38
C ALA A 114 -4.34 -2.50 -17.90
N MET A 115 -3.54 -3.17 -17.08
CA MET A 115 -2.84 -4.39 -17.48
C MET A 115 -3.80 -5.53 -17.81
N MET A 116 -4.85 -5.75 -16.99
CA MET A 116 -5.83 -6.80 -17.27
C MET A 116 -6.65 -6.47 -18.52
N LEU A 117 -7.12 -5.23 -18.67
CA LEU A 117 -7.83 -4.79 -19.87
C LEU A 117 -6.96 -4.95 -21.14
N ALA A 118 -5.67 -4.62 -21.05
CA ALA A 118 -4.73 -4.81 -22.16
C ALA A 118 -4.48 -6.30 -22.47
N GLN A 119 -4.31 -7.15 -21.45
CA GLN A 119 -4.19 -8.62 -21.62
C GLN A 119 -5.43 -9.25 -22.27
N MET A 120 -6.61 -8.67 -22.05
CA MET A 120 -7.88 -9.08 -22.65
C MET A 120 -8.13 -8.47 -24.04
N GLY A 121 -7.26 -7.58 -24.54
CA GLY A 121 -7.35 -6.99 -25.88
C GLY A 121 -8.13 -5.67 -25.97
N PHE A 122 -8.57 -5.08 -24.85
CA PHE A 122 -9.39 -3.87 -24.84
C PHE A 122 -8.62 -2.57 -25.15
N LYS A 123 -7.28 -2.62 -25.16
CA LYS A 123 -6.40 -1.46 -25.43
C LYS A 123 -6.79 -0.23 -24.59
N PRO A 124 -6.75 -0.27 -23.25
CA PRO A 124 -7.24 0.82 -22.42
C PRO A 124 -6.46 2.13 -22.64
N ILE A 125 -7.10 3.27 -22.34
CA ILE A 125 -6.43 4.59 -22.27
C ILE A 125 -6.28 4.94 -20.78
N VAL A 126 -5.05 5.18 -20.34
CA VAL A 126 -4.74 5.62 -18.98
C VAL A 126 -4.43 7.10 -18.98
N ILE A 127 -5.11 7.85 -18.10
CA ILE A 127 -4.87 9.27 -17.86
C ILE A 127 -4.24 9.43 -16.47
N GLU A 128 -2.98 9.89 -16.43
CA GLU A 128 -2.22 10.13 -15.21
C GLU A 128 -1.81 11.60 -15.10
N ARG A 129 -2.23 12.25 -14.01
CA ARG A 129 -1.95 13.67 -13.77
C ARG A 129 -0.47 13.95 -13.55
N GLY A 130 0.25 13.03 -12.91
CA GLY A 130 1.67 13.23 -12.65
C GLY A 130 2.57 12.75 -13.77
N LYS A 131 3.88 12.78 -13.48
CA LYS A 131 4.92 12.48 -14.44
C LYS A 131 5.34 11.01 -14.43
N GLN A 132 6.08 10.64 -15.47
CA GLN A 132 6.87 9.42 -15.50
C GLN A 132 7.85 9.38 -14.32
N VAL A 133 8.16 8.17 -13.85
CA VAL A 133 8.76 7.92 -12.53
C VAL A 133 10.12 8.57 -12.35
N ARG A 134 10.92 8.69 -13.41
CA ARG A 134 12.26 9.32 -13.34
C ARG A 134 12.18 10.82 -13.12
N GLU A 135 11.28 11.49 -13.84
CA GLU A 135 11.03 12.93 -13.67
C GLU A 135 10.34 13.20 -12.33
N ARG A 136 9.34 12.38 -11.99
CA ARG A 136 8.68 12.39 -10.68
C ARG A 136 9.66 12.26 -9.51
N THR A 137 10.68 11.41 -9.65
CA THR A 137 11.73 11.25 -8.64
C THR A 137 12.51 12.56 -8.44
N LYS A 138 12.86 13.26 -9.52
CA LYS A 138 13.53 14.56 -9.43
C LYS A 138 12.66 15.60 -8.71
N ASP A 139 11.37 15.68 -9.08
CA ASP A 139 10.43 16.64 -8.49
C ASP A 139 10.21 16.36 -6.99
N THR A 140 10.04 15.09 -6.62
CA THR A 140 9.88 14.66 -5.23
C THR A 140 11.12 14.99 -4.40
N TRP A 141 12.32 14.77 -4.95
CA TRP A 141 13.57 15.17 -4.30
C TRP A 141 13.75 16.68 -4.24
N GLY A 142 13.15 17.43 -5.17
CA GLY A 142 13.06 18.89 -5.14
C GLY A 142 12.39 19.39 -3.85
N LEU A 143 11.28 18.77 -3.42
CA LEU A 143 10.66 19.09 -2.14
C LEU A 143 11.60 18.76 -0.98
N TRP A 144 12.11 17.53 -0.96
CA TRP A 144 12.89 17.03 0.17
C TRP A 144 14.21 17.78 0.36
N ARG A 145 14.85 18.26 -0.70
CA ARG A 145 16.16 18.92 -0.62
C ARG A 145 16.11 20.43 -0.74
N LYS A 146 15.15 20.96 -1.50
CA LYS A 146 15.09 22.38 -1.87
C LYS A 146 13.81 23.08 -1.41
N ARG A 147 12.90 22.37 -0.73
CA ARG A 147 11.60 22.90 -0.28
C ARG A 147 10.68 23.34 -1.43
N VAL A 148 10.88 22.79 -2.63
CA VAL A 148 10.09 23.10 -3.82
C VAL A 148 9.10 21.97 -4.07
N LEU A 149 7.81 22.24 -3.82
CA LEU A 149 6.73 21.30 -4.12
C LEU A 149 6.27 21.46 -5.57
N HIS A 150 6.17 20.36 -6.30
CA HIS A 150 5.38 20.27 -7.52
C HIS A 150 4.04 19.58 -7.19
N THR A 151 2.94 20.33 -7.21
CA THR A 151 1.61 19.86 -6.77
C THR A 151 1.06 18.72 -7.62
N GLU A 152 1.48 18.60 -8.87
CA GLU A 152 1.09 17.53 -9.80
C GLU A 152 2.10 16.37 -9.87
N SER A 153 3.28 16.49 -9.26
CA SER A 153 4.37 15.50 -9.36
C SER A 153 5.12 15.38 -8.03
N ASN A 154 4.70 14.43 -7.20
CA ASN A 154 5.15 14.31 -5.80
C ASN A 154 4.95 12.88 -5.29
N VAL A 155 5.07 12.69 -3.97
CA VAL A 155 4.86 11.38 -3.32
C VAL A 155 3.49 10.77 -3.62
N GLN A 156 2.47 11.59 -3.86
CA GLN A 156 1.10 11.12 -4.12
C GLN A 156 0.84 10.86 -5.61
N PHE A 157 1.32 11.75 -6.50
CA PHE A 157 0.93 11.77 -7.91
C PHE A 157 2.08 11.48 -8.88
N GLY A 158 1.77 10.75 -9.95
CA GLY A 158 2.69 10.27 -10.98
C GLY A 158 2.78 8.75 -11.07
N GLU A 159 3.67 8.27 -11.95
CA GLU A 159 3.80 6.84 -12.28
C GLU A 159 3.99 5.95 -11.04
N GLY A 160 3.10 4.97 -10.87
CA GLY A 160 3.04 4.08 -9.71
C GLY A 160 2.27 4.61 -8.51
N GLY A 161 1.73 5.84 -8.58
CA GLY A 161 0.93 6.48 -7.55
C GLY A 161 1.64 6.57 -6.20
N ALA A 162 0.88 6.54 -5.09
CA ALA A 162 1.44 6.60 -3.74
C ALA A 162 2.33 5.40 -3.37
N GLY A 163 2.27 4.30 -4.14
CA GLY A 163 3.06 3.09 -3.88
C GLY A 163 4.56 3.25 -4.15
N THR A 164 4.95 4.12 -5.09
CA THR A 164 6.33 4.20 -5.61
C THR A 164 7.36 4.56 -4.54
N PHE A 165 7.11 5.59 -3.73
CA PHE A 165 8.02 6.05 -2.70
C PHE A 165 7.65 5.45 -1.34
N SER A 166 7.66 4.12 -1.26
CA SER A 166 7.30 3.37 -0.05
C SER A 166 8.23 2.16 0.14
N ASP A 167 8.14 1.52 1.31
CA ASP A 167 8.78 0.20 1.54
C ASP A 167 8.23 -0.88 0.58
N GLY A 168 7.08 -0.67 -0.07
CA GLY A 168 6.55 -1.59 -1.06
C GLY A 168 6.03 -2.89 -0.47
N LYS A 169 5.38 -2.83 0.70
CA LYS A 169 4.85 -4.00 1.42
C LYS A 169 3.71 -4.64 0.63
N LEU A 170 3.80 -5.95 0.43
CA LEU A 170 2.85 -6.74 -0.37
C LEU A 170 2.17 -7.82 0.48
N TYR A 171 1.62 -7.44 1.62
CA TYR A 171 0.76 -8.32 2.41
C TYR A 171 -0.54 -7.61 2.76
N SER A 172 -1.62 -8.38 2.83
CA SER A 172 -2.97 -7.89 3.08
C SER A 172 -3.76 -8.86 3.97
N GLN A 173 -4.82 -8.36 4.59
CA GLN A 173 -5.77 -9.15 5.36
C GLN A 173 -7.05 -9.47 4.58
N ILE A 174 -7.13 -9.09 3.30
CA ILE A 174 -8.26 -9.43 2.44
C ILE A 174 -8.36 -10.96 2.27
N LYS A 175 -9.60 -11.45 2.14
CA LYS A 175 -9.84 -12.81 1.68
C LYS A 175 -9.59 -12.86 0.17
N ASP A 176 -8.84 -13.85 -0.28
CA ASP A 176 -8.48 -14.00 -1.69
C ASP A 176 -8.67 -15.47 -2.14
N PRO A 177 -9.92 -15.94 -2.28
CA PRO A 177 -10.20 -17.31 -2.69
C PRO A 177 -9.80 -17.59 -4.15
N ARG A 178 -9.59 -16.53 -4.95
CA ARG A 178 -9.27 -16.58 -6.38
C ARG A 178 -7.76 -16.43 -6.65
N PHE A 179 -6.95 -16.28 -5.61
CA PHE A 179 -5.50 -16.09 -5.70
C PHE A 179 -5.06 -14.86 -6.53
N LEU A 180 -5.89 -13.81 -6.58
CA LEU A 180 -5.58 -12.56 -7.29
C LEU A 180 -4.36 -11.85 -6.71
N GLY A 181 -4.12 -11.97 -5.40
CA GLY A 181 -2.90 -11.48 -4.78
C GLY A 181 -1.65 -12.18 -5.32
N ARG A 182 -1.75 -13.47 -5.65
CA ARG A 182 -0.65 -14.20 -6.33
C ARG A 182 -0.45 -13.67 -7.75
N LYS A 183 -1.53 -13.44 -8.51
CA LYS A 183 -1.45 -12.80 -9.83
C LYS A 183 -0.75 -11.44 -9.76
N VAL A 184 -1.10 -10.59 -8.79
CA VAL A 184 -0.43 -9.30 -8.56
C VAL A 184 1.07 -9.48 -8.36
N MET A 185 1.48 -10.35 -7.44
CA MET A 185 2.90 -10.59 -7.17
C MET A 185 3.63 -11.19 -8.37
N THR A 186 2.99 -12.08 -9.14
CA THR A 186 3.56 -12.67 -10.35
C THR A 186 3.81 -11.61 -11.44
N GLU A 187 2.88 -10.67 -11.65
CA GLU A 187 3.12 -9.58 -12.61
C GLU A 187 4.22 -8.62 -12.13
N PHE A 188 4.33 -8.38 -10.82
CA PHE A 188 5.48 -7.63 -10.29
C PHE A 188 6.81 -8.34 -10.56
N VAL A 189 6.89 -9.66 -10.35
CA VAL A 189 8.11 -10.44 -10.65
C VAL A 189 8.43 -10.41 -12.14
N LYS A 190 7.44 -10.58 -13.02
CA LYS A 190 7.63 -10.43 -14.48
C LYS A 190 8.15 -9.05 -14.88
N ALA A 191 7.79 -8.02 -14.11
CA ALA A 191 8.27 -6.66 -14.29
C ALA A 191 9.61 -6.38 -13.57
N GLY A 192 10.28 -7.39 -13.02
CA GLY A 192 11.62 -7.27 -12.42
C GLY A 192 11.65 -7.10 -10.90
N ALA A 193 10.54 -7.34 -10.21
CA ALA A 193 10.54 -7.43 -8.75
C ALA A 193 11.26 -8.73 -8.29
N PRO A 194 11.80 -8.76 -7.06
CA PRO A 194 12.53 -9.93 -6.55
C PRO A 194 11.62 -11.15 -6.46
N GLU A 195 12.08 -12.32 -6.92
CA GLU A 195 11.27 -13.56 -6.89
C GLU A 195 10.81 -13.95 -5.48
N GLU A 196 11.59 -13.57 -4.47
CA GLU A 196 11.28 -13.84 -3.07
C GLU A 196 9.95 -13.22 -2.59
N ILE A 197 9.38 -12.25 -3.30
CA ILE A 197 8.06 -11.72 -2.93
C ILE A 197 6.96 -12.79 -3.04
N LEU A 198 7.17 -13.83 -3.84
CA LEU A 198 6.24 -14.95 -4.01
C LEU A 198 6.31 -15.97 -2.87
N LEU A 199 7.38 -15.97 -2.09
CA LEU A 199 7.62 -16.95 -1.02
C LEU A 199 7.62 -16.33 0.38
N VAL A 200 8.10 -15.10 0.58
CA VAL A 200 8.22 -14.53 1.92
C VAL A 200 6.85 -14.10 2.46
N SER A 201 6.57 -14.42 3.73
CA SER A 201 5.26 -14.15 4.35
C SER A 201 4.88 -12.68 4.56
N LYS A 202 5.88 -11.79 4.62
CA LYS A 202 5.72 -10.34 4.70
C LYS A 202 6.59 -9.67 3.63
N PRO A 203 6.27 -9.88 2.35
CA PRO A 203 7.15 -9.48 1.27
C PRO A 203 7.16 -7.96 1.09
N HIS A 204 8.26 -7.44 0.58
CA HIS A 204 8.42 -6.04 0.24
C HIS A 204 9.35 -5.87 -0.96
N ILE A 205 9.21 -4.76 -1.70
CA ILE A 205 10.02 -4.48 -2.90
C ILE A 205 11.06 -3.38 -2.62
N GLY A 206 10.71 -2.37 -1.84
CA GLY A 206 11.53 -1.18 -1.59
C GLY A 206 11.51 -0.13 -2.72
N THR A 207 11.60 1.14 -2.35
CA THR A 207 11.42 2.32 -3.23
C THR A 207 12.18 2.25 -4.57
N PHE A 208 13.50 2.02 -4.56
CA PHE A 208 14.28 2.07 -5.80
C PHE A 208 13.99 0.93 -6.77
N ARG A 209 13.63 -0.25 -6.26
CA ARG A 209 13.21 -1.37 -7.11
C ARG A 209 11.83 -1.09 -7.69
N LEU A 210 10.92 -0.49 -6.92
CA LEU A 210 9.59 -0.10 -7.40
C LEU A 210 9.66 0.84 -8.61
N VAL A 211 10.61 1.79 -8.62
CA VAL A 211 10.82 2.70 -9.77
C VAL A 211 11.01 1.92 -11.07
N LYS A 212 11.87 0.91 -11.08
CA LYS A 212 12.11 0.11 -12.29
C LYS A 212 10.94 -0.82 -12.60
N VAL A 213 10.32 -1.39 -11.58
CA VAL A 213 9.15 -2.28 -11.73
C VAL A 213 7.98 -1.55 -12.40
N VAL A 214 7.62 -0.34 -11.94
CA VAL A 214 6.50 0.40 -12.55
C VAL A 214 6.79 0.85 -13.98
N GLU A 215 8.05 1.23 -14.28
CA GLU A 215 8.51 1.56 -15.64
C GLU A 215 8.31 0.37 -16.58
N ASN A 216 8.72 -0.84 -16.15
CA ASN A 216 8.56 -2.07 -16.93
C ASN A 216 7.07 -2.46 -17.08
N MET A 217 6.24 -2.28 -16.06
CA MET A 217 4.80 -2.55 -16.16
C MET A 217 4.11 -1.61 -17.15
N ARG A 218 4.48 -0.32 -17.18
CA ARG A 218 4.04 0.62 -18.21
C ARG A 218 4.40 0.12 -19.60
N GLU A 219 5.65 -0.28 -19.80
CA GLU A 219 6.14 -0.78 -21.10
C GLU A 219 5.37 -2.04 -21.55
N GLN A 220 5.06 -2.96 -20.63
CA GLN A 220 4.23 -4.13 -20.92
C GLN A 220 2.81 -3.74 -21.35
N ILE A 221 2.16 -2.81 -20.65
CA ILE A 221 0.82 -2.32 -21.00
C ILE A 221 0.82 -1.70 -22.40
N ILE A 222 1.83 -0.87 -22.71
CA ILE A 222 1.98 -0.24 -24.03
C ILE A 222 2.23 -1.30 -25.12
N ALA A 223 3.08 -2.29 -24.85
CA ALA A 223 3.33 -3.38 -25.78
C ALA A 223 2.08 -4.22 -26.11
N MET A 224 1.11 -4.28 -25.18
CA MET A 224 -0.19 -4.92 -25.39
C MET A 224 -1.24 -3.97 -26.02
N GLY A 225 -0.83 -2.78 -26.48
CA GLY A 225 -1.68 -1.80 -27.15
C GLY A 225 -2.43 -0.86 -26.23
N GLY A 226 -2.15 -0.88 -24.92
CA GLY A 226 -2.61 0.16 -24.00
C GLY A 226 -1.93 1.50 -24.30
N GLU A 227 -2.60 2.60 -23.95
CA GLU A 227 -2.08 3.95 -24.09
C GLU A 227 -1.99 4.60 -22.72
N ILE A 228 -0.89 5.28 -22.41
CA ILE A 228 -0.68 5.91 -21.10
C ILE A 228 -0.24 7.36 -21.32
N ARG A 229 -1.08 8.29 -20.87
CA ARG A 229 -0.87 9.74 -21.02
C ARG A 229 -0.53 10.34 -19.66
N PHE A 230 0.75 10.65 -19.46
CA PHE A 230 1.23 11.39 -18.29
C PHE A 230 1.02 12.89 -18.44
N GLN A 231 1.04 13.60 -17.32
CA GLN A 231 0.78 15.05 -17.26
C GLN A 231 -0.59 15.42 -17.85
N GLN A 232 -1.56 14.51 -17.72
CA GLN A 232 -2.93 14.75 -18.17
C GLN A 232 -3.88 14.54 -17.01
N ARG A 233 -4.63 15.60 -16.67
CA ARG A 233 -5.53 15.62 -15.53
C ARG A 233 -6.96 15.68 -16.02
N VAL A 234 -7.79 14.75 -15.58
CA VAL A 234 -9.24 14.85 -15.76
C VAL A 234 -9.76 15.98 -14.87
N CYS A 235 -10.33 17.00 -15.49
CA CYS A 235 -10.86 18.18 -14.81
C CYS A 235 -12.40 18.25 -14.84
N ASP A 236 -13.06 17.41 -15.64
CA ASP A 236 -14.52 17.32 -15.67
C ASP A 236 -15.04 15.94 -16.12
N PHE A 237 -16.28 15.63 -15.74
CA PHE A 237 -16.99 14.39 -16.06
C PHE A 237 -18.32 14.71 -16.74
N HIS A 238 -18.49 14.26 -17.99
CA HIS A 238 -19.72 14.48 -18.75
C HIS A 238 -20.72 13.38 -18.43
N ILE A 239 -21.74 13.70 -17.64
CA ILE A 239 -22.77 12.74 -17.22
C ILE A 239 -24.11 13.14 -17.86
N GLU A 240 -24.67 12.23 -18.65
CA GLU A 240 -25.95 12.39 -19.32
C GLU A 240 -26.88 11.26 -18.87
N ASP A 241 -28.07 11.60 -18.37
CA ASP A 241 -29.08 10.64 -17.89
C ASP A 241 -28.51 9.57 -16.92
N GLY A 242 -27.59 9.98 -16.04
CA GLY A 242 -26.95 9.09 -15.07
C GLY A 242 -25.93 8.12 -15.68
N HIS A 243 -25.39 8.42 -16.86
CA HIS A 243 -24.34 7.64 -17.54
C HIS A 243 -23.13 8.53 -17.84
N ILE A 244 -21.91 8.04 -17.58
CA ILE A 244 -20.69 8.75 -18.00
C ILE A 244 -20.56 8.67 -19.52
N ARG A 245 -20.35 9.81 -20.17
CA ARG A 245 -20.30 9.95 -21.62
C ARG A 245 -18.99 10.52 -22.11
N GLY A 246 -18.20 11.12 -21.24
CA GLY A 246 -16.94 11.73 -21.62
C GLY A 246 -16.22 12.36 -20.45
N LEU A 247 -15.02 12.82 -20.74
CA LEU A 247 -14.13 13.47 -19.79
C LEU A 247 -13.59 14.74 -20.45
N THR A 248 -13.49 15.83 -19.69
CA THR A 248 -12.61 16.94 -20.07
C THR A 248 -11.24 16.71 -19.45
N ILE A 249 -10.21 16.75 -20.28
CA ILE A 249 -8.81 16.50 -19.90
C ILE A 249 -8.01 17.76 -20.14
N GLU A 250 -7.25 18.17 -19.14
CA GLU A 250 -6.24 19.21 -19.22
C GLU A 250 -4.86 18.57 -19.42
N ASN A 251 -4.16 19.02 -20.45
CA ASN A 251 -2.75 18.72 -20.64
C ASN A 251 -1.91 19.71 -19.83
N LEU A 252 -1.28 19.24 -18.76
CA LEU A 252 -0.53 20.08 -17.84
C LEU A 252 0.80 20.59 -18.44
N ALA A 253 1.25 20.05 -19.57
CA ALA A 253 2.46 20.50 -20.24
C ALA A 253 2.26 21.83 -21.00
N ASP A 254 1.08 22.05 -21.57
CA ASP A 254 0.76 23.23 -22.41
C ASP A 254 -0.53 23.95 -21.98
N CYS A 255 -1.19 23.49 -20.91
CA CYS A 255 -2.45 24.00 -20.38
C CYS A 255 -3.64 23.92 -21.36
N SER A 256 -3.52 23.14 -22.44
CA SER A 256 -4.64 22.91 -23.36
C SER A 256 -5.67 21.96 -22.76
N THR A 257 -6.93 22.11 -23.17
CA THR A 257 -8.02 21.23 -22.76
C THR A 257 -8.65 20.55 -23.97
N TYR A 258 -9.01 19.28 -23.83
CA TYR A 258 -9.72 18.54 -24.86
C TYR A 258 -10.74 17.57 -24.26
N GLU A 259 -11.69 17.13 -25.07
CA GLU A 259 -12.70 16.15 -24.67
C GLU A 259 -12.28 14.74 -25.11
N LEU A 260 -12.53 13.75 -24.25
CA LEU A 260 -12.34 12.34 -24.55
C LEU A 260 -13.68 11.62 -24.35
N ARG A 261 -14.22 11.04 -25.42
CA ARG A 261 -15.37 10.14 -25.34
C ARG A 261 -15.04 8.93 -24.46
N ALA A 262 -15.86 8.67 -23.46
CA ALA A 262 -15.68 7.52 -22.57
C ALA A 262 -17.01 7.05 -21.97
N ASP A 263 -17.34 5.79 -22.20
CA ASP A 263 -18.52 5.12 -21.61
C ASP A 263 -18.16 4.18 -20.46
N HIS A 264 -16.87 3.85 -20.31
CA HIS A 264 -16.35 2.98 -19.26
C HIS A 264 -15.12 3.63 -18.65
N VAL A 265 -15.25 4.13 -17.43
CA VAL A 265 -14.23 4.93 -16.75
C VAL A 265 -13.93 4.34 -15.38
N VAL A 266 -12.72 3.82 -15.20
CA VAL A 266 -12.20 3.36 -13.90
C VAL A 266 -11.62 4.54 -13.13
N LEU A 267 -12.13 4.80 -11.93
CA LEU A 267 -11.61 5.82 -11.02
C LEU A 267 -10.59 5.21 -10.04
N ALA A 268 -9.33 5.15 -10.44
CA ALA A 268 -8.21 4.67 -9.63
C ALA A 268 -7.37 5.84 -9.06
N LEU A 269 -8.06 6.83 -8.50
CA LEU A 269 -7.54 8.18 -8.23
C LEU A 269 -6.53 8.28 -7.07
N GLY A 270 -6.42 7.24 -6.23
CA GLY A 270 -5.85 7.37 -4.90
C GLY A 270 -6.67 8.32 -4.01
N HIS A 271 -6.33 8.42 -2.73
CA HIS A 271 -7.12 9.22 -1.77
C HIS A 271 -6.64 10.68 -1.62
N SER A 272 -5.66 11.10 -2.43
CA SER A 272 -5.09 12.46 -2.41
C SER A 272 -5.65 13.38 -3.50
N SER A 273 -6.42 12.86 -4.46
CA SER A 273 -7.00 13.60 -5.60
C SER A 273 -8.24 14.42 -5.19
N ARG A 274 -8.03 15.35 -4.25
CA ARG A 274 -9.07 16.14 -3.56
C ARG A 274 -9.87 17.05 -4.49
N ASP A 275 -9.21 17.60 -5.48
CA ASP A 275 -9.80 18.37 -6.58
C ASP A 275 -10.74 17.50 -7.43
N THR A 276 -10.31 16.29 -7.80
CA THR A 276 -11.15 15.34 -8.54
C THR A 276 -12.36 14.91 -7.72
N PHE A 277 -12.20 14.69 -6.41
CA PHE A 277 -13.34 14.40 -5.52
C PHE A 277 -14.35 15.54 -5.45
N ALA A 278 -13.88 16.79 -5.37
CA ALA A 278 -14.76 17.96 -5.42
C ALA A 278 -15.52 18.02 -6.74
N LYS A 279 -14.85 17.80 -7.88
CA LYS A 279 -15.50 17.80 -9.19
C LYS A 279 -16.54 16.70 -9.35
N LEU A 280 -16.23 15.48 -8.91
CA LEU A 280 -17.18 14.36 -8.94
C LEU A 280 -18.42 14.66 -8.08
N TYR A 281 -18.24 15.31 -6.93
CA TYR A 281 -19.33 15.71 -6.05
C TYR A 281 -20.20 16.81 -6.68
N GLU A 282 -19.57 17.81 -7.32
CA GLU A 282 -20.26 18.84 -8.11
C GLU A 282 -21.09 18.24 -9.26
N ARG A 283 -20.59 17.14 -9.86
CA ARG A 283 -21.30 16.39 -10.91
C ARG A 283 -22.33 15.39 -10.37
N GLY A 284 -22.60 15.42 -9.07
CA GLY A 284 -23.67 14.63 -8.44
C GLY A 284 -23.35 13.16 -8.27
N VAL A 285 -22.08 12.72 -8.42
CA VAL A 285 -21.69 11.33 -8.15
C VAL A 285 -21.86 11.02 -6.67
N TYR A 286 -22.51 9.90 -6.36
CA TYR A 286 -22.79 9.51 -4.98
C TYR A 286 -21.51 9.27 -4.17
N MET A 287 -21.43 9.90 -3.00
CA MET A 287 -20.31 9.75 -2.06
C MET A 287 -20.78 9.84 -0.61
N GLU A 288 -20.01 9.23 0.28
CA GLU A 288 -20.28 9.20 1.71
C GLU A 288 -19.02 9.54 2.49
N ALA A 289 -19.17 10.22 3.64
CA ALA A 289 -18.06 10.43 4.56
C ALA A 289 -17.64 9.10 5.19
N LYS A 290 -16.33 8.88 5.35
CA LYS A 290 -15.79 7.62 5.87
C LYS A 290 -14.78 7.86 6.98
N PRO A 291 -14.83 7.08 8.09
CA PRO A 291 -13.77 7.08 9.09
C PRO A 291 -12.38 6.84 8.50
N PHE A 292 -11.39 7.51 9.07
CA PHE A 292 -9.97 7.34 8.76
C PHE A 292 -9.14 7.52 10.04
N SER A 293 -7.82 7.63 9.95
CA SER A 293 -6.97 7.87 11.12
C SER A 293 -5.92 8.94 10.87
N VAL A 294 -5.56 9.63 11.93
CA VAL A 294 -4.55 10.69 11.92
C VAL A 294 -3.56 10.50 13.05
N GLY A 295 -2.33 11.00 12.91
CA GLY A 295 -1.34 10.87 13.96
C GLY A 295 -0.01 11.51 13.65
N PHE A 296 1.05 10.96 14.25
CA PHE A 296 2.42 11.39 14.03
C PHE A 296 3.27 10.21 13.56
N ARG A 297 4.37 10.49 12.83
CA ARG A 297 5.40 9.47 12.62
C ARG A 297 6.30 9.41 13.83
N ILE A 298 6.54 8.20 14.36
CA ILE A 298 7.50 7.98 15.43
C ILE A 298 8.79 7.38 14.87
N GLU A 299 9.94 7.77 15.40
CA GLU A 299 11.26 7.22 15.05
C GLU A 299 12.01 6.71 16.27
N HIS A 300 12.55 5.49 16.17
CA HIS A 300 13.46 4.86 17.13
C HIS A 300 14.68 4.31 16.40
N PRO A 301 15.84 4.15 17.05
CA PRO A 301 16.95 3.42 16.44
C PRO A 301 16.51 2.01 16.05
N GLN A 302 16.76 1.58 14.81
CA GLN A 302 16.32 0.26 14.32
C GLN A 302 16.86 -0.88 15.21
N GLY A 303 18.11 -0.76 15.68
CA GLY A 303 18.72 -1.74 16.57
C GLY A 303 18.01 -1.91 17.92
N LEU A 304 17.28 -0.89 18.41
CA LEU A 304 16.44 -1.02 19.61
C LEU A 304 15.27 -1.97 19.33
N ILE A 305 14.59 -1.77 18.20
CA ILE A 305 13.48 -2.62 17.76
C ILE A 305 13.96 -4.04 17.47
N ASP A 306 15.10 -4.19 16.78
CA ASP A 306 15.68 -5.51 16.48
C ASP A 306 15.94 -6.31 17.76
N ARG A 307 16.59 -5.70 18.76
CA ARG A 307 16.85 -6.37 20.04
C ARG A 307 15.56 -6.70 20.78
N ALA A 308 14.59 -5.80 20.79
CA ALA A 308 13.33 -6.02 21.50
C ALA A 308 12.45 -7.11 20.86
N ARG A 309 12.55 -7.31 19.53
CA ARG A 309 11.72 -8.25 18.78
C ARG A 309 12.38 -9.59 18.50
N LEU A 310 13.69 -9.58 18.24
CA LEU A 310 14.45 -10.76 17.78
C LEU A 310 15.49 -11.22 18.82
N GLY A 311 15.79 -10.42 19.84
CA GLY A 311 16.75 -10.77 20.89
C GLY A 311 18.14 -11.08 20.31
N GLN A 312 18.68 -12.25 20.65
CA GLN A 312 19.98 -12.72 20.16
C GLN A 312 20.03 -12.97 18.63
N HIS A 313 18.88 -13.06 17.98
CA HIS A 313 18.79 -13.29 16.53
C HIS A 313 18.71 -12.00 15.71
N ALA A 314 18.83 -10.83 16.35
CA ALA A 314 18.94 -9.55 15.67
C ALA A 314 20.13 -9.55 14.69
N GLY A 315 19.90 -9.05 13.46
CA GLY A 315 20.90 -9.02 12.40
C GLY A 315 20.98 -10.30 11.55
N HIS A 316 20.18 -11.33 11.85
CA HIS A 316 20.18 -12.54 11.02
C HIS A 316 19.64 -12.26 9.60
N PRO A 317 20.37 -12.62 8.52
CA PRO A 317 19.99 -12.25 7.14
C PRO A 317 18.59 -12.73 6.71
N LEU A 318 18.17 -13.92 7.14
CA LEU A 318 16.84 -14.46 6.82
C LEU A 318 15.67 -13.78 7.56
N LEU A 319 15.94 -13.11 8.68
CA LEU A 319 14.92 -12.40 9.45
C LEU A 319 14.82 -10.94 9.00
N GLY A 320 15.95 -10.35 8.62
CA GLY A 320 16.07 -8.95 8.24
C GLY A 320 15.83 -7.99 9.41
N ALA A 321 15.57 -6.73 9.07
CA ALA A 321 15.21 -5.70 10.05
C ALA A 321 13.82 -5.99 10.66
N ALA A 322 13.74 -5.92 11.99
CA ALA A 322 12.55 -6.29 12.72
C ALA A 322 11.38 -5.33 12.51
N ASP A 323 10.17 -5.92 12.54
CA ASP A 323 8.91 -5.21 12.45
C ASP A 323 8.11 -5.24 13.77
N TYR A 324 7.14 -4.33 13.86
CA TYR A 324 6.14 -4.33 14.92
C TYR A 324 4.74 -3.96 14.41
N LYS A 325 3.74 -4.40 15.17
CA LYS A 325 2.35 -3.97 15.07
C LYS A 325 1.81 -3.79 16.49
N LEU A 326 1.36 -2.59 16.80
CA LEU A 326 0.91 -2.18 18.13
C LEU A 326 -0.50 -1.62 18.05
N VAL A 327 -1.32 -1.92 19.06
CA VAL A 327 -2.67 -1.39 19.25
C VAL A 327 -2.88 -1.16 20.74
N HIS A 328 -3.51 -0.05 21.11
CA HIS A 328 -3.92 0.31 22.46
C HIS A 328 -5.32 0.92 22.42
N HIS A 329 -6.20 0.50 23.32
CA HIS A 329 -7.52 1.09 23.50
C HIS A 329 -7.44 2.03 24.69
N ALA A 330 -7.50 3.33 24.42
CA ALA A 330 -7.37 4.38 25.42
C ALA A 330 -8.63 4.50 26.28
N ALA A 331 -8.48 5.05 27.49
CA ALA A 331 -9.58 5.23 28.44
C ALA A 331 -10.69 6.15 27.91
N ASN A 332 -10.37 7.05 26.97
CA ASN A 332 -11.34 7.94 26.31
C ASN A 332 -12.11 7.27 25.14
N GLY A 333 -12.01 5.95 24.99
CA GLY A 333 -12.72 5.17 23.97
C GLY A 333 -12.07 5.19 22.57
N ARG A 334 -10.96 5.90 22.38
CA ARG A 334 -10.21 5.91 21.12
C ARG A 334 -9.25 4.73 21.03
N SER A 335 -8.97 4.28 19.82
CA SER A 335 -7.95 3.25 19.57
C SER A 335 -6.74 3.87 18.89
N VAL A 336 -5.57 3.72 19.49
CA VAL A 336 -4.28 4.15 18.95
C VAL A 336 -3.54 2.93 18.44
N TYR A 337 -2.97 3.00 17.24
CA TYR A 337 -2.27 1.87 16.64
C TYR A 337 -1.12 2.30 15.73
N SER A 338 -0.18 1.39 15.52
CA SER A 338 0.91 1.58 14.55
C SER A 338 0.41 1.29 13.14
N PHE A 339 0.68 2.20 12.22
CA PHE A 339 0.33 2.14 10.81
C PHE A 339 1.57 2.29 9.94
N CYS A 340 1.61 1.56 8.81
CA CYS A 340 2.67 1.63 7.82
C CYS A 340 4.10 1.63 8.43
N MET A 341 4.37 0.72 9.38
CA MET A 341 5.67 0.62 10.04
C MET A 341 6.76 0.20 9.04
N CYS A 342 7.82 0.98 8.93
CA CYS A 342 8.92 0.87 7.98
C CYS A 342 10.23 0.55 8.72
N PRO A 343 10.73 -0.70 8.69
CA PRO A 343 12.01 -1.04 9.28
C PRO A 343 13.16 -0.36 8.53
N GLY A 344 14.15 0.14 9.27
CA GLY A 344 15.38 0.76 8.76
C GLY A 344 15.09 1.69 7.60
N GLY A 345 14.16 2.63 7.83
CA GLY A 345 13.54 3.46 6.81
C GLY A 345 13.64 4.94 7.12
N THR A 346 12.83 5.71 6.38
CA THR A 346 12.81 7.17 6.41
C THR A 346 11.38 7.65 6.56
N VAL A 347 11.15 8.67 7.38
CA VAL A 347 9.93 9.49 7.36
C VAL A 347 10.04 10.44 6.17
N VAL A 348 8.96 10.62 5.40
CA VAL A 348 8.99 11.40 4.15
C VAL A 348 7.96 12.53 4.16
N ALA A 349 8.33 13.66 3.52
CA ALA A 349 7.36 14.71 3.19
C ALA A 349 6.48 14.24 2.04
N ALA A 350 5.21 14.01 2.35
CA ALA A 350 4.24 13.37 1.47
C ALA A 350 3.12 14.32 1.02
N THR A 351 3.29 15.63 1.20
CA THR A 351 2.30 16.63 0.79
C THR A 351 2.17 16.68 -0.73
N SER A 352 0.97 16.98 -1.19
CA SER A 352 0.63 17.23 -2.60
C SER A 352 -0.05 18.58 -2.81
N GLU A 353 -0.13 19.40 -1.76
CA GLU A 353 -0.79 20.70 -1.78
C GLU A 353 0.16 21.74 -1.18
N GLU A 354 0.13 22.95 -1.72
CA GLU A 354 0.93 24.07 -1.19
C GLU A 354 0.53 24.39 0.25
N ASN A 355 1.51 24.90 1.01
CA ASN A 355 1.34 25.39 2.38
C ASN A 355 0.71 24.36 3.33
N ARG A 356 1.10 23.09 3.14
CA ARG A 356 0.63 21.93 3.88
C ARG A 356 1.77 20.95 4.13
N VAL A 357 1.81 20.40 5.35
CA VAL A 357 2.75 19.34 5.74
C VAL A 357 1.99 18.04 5.94
N VAL A 358 2.52 16.96 5.36
CA VAL A 358 2.00 15.59 5.49
C VAL A 358 3.20 14.68 5.66
N THR A 359 3.11 13.75 6.60
CA THR A 359 4.11 12.69 6.77
C THR A 359 3.62 11.36 6.21
N ASN A 360 4.59 10.53 5.81
CA ASN A 360 4.45 9.09 5.55
C ASN A 360 5.81 8.42 5.83
N GLY A 361 5.97 7.15 5.47
CA GLY A 361 7.20 6.41 5.66
C GLY A 361 7.55 5.54 4.45
N MET A 362 8.85 5.41 4.23
CA MET A 362 9.41 4.52 3.20
C MET A 362 10.59 3.74 3.76
N SER A 363 10.94 2.65 3.09
CA SER A 363 12.22 1.97 3.29
C SER A 363 12.79 1.56 1.94
N GLN A 364 14.11 1.52 1.86
CA GLN A 364 14.77 0.80 0.77
C GLN A 364 14.62 -0.71 0.95
N TYR A 365 14.90 -1.48 -0.11
CA TYR A 365 14.90 -2.94 -0.02
C TYR A 365 15.88 -3.47 1.05
N SER A 366 17.01 -2.81 1.26
CA SER A 366 17.99 -3.19 2.29
C SER A 366 17.49 -2.99 3.73
N ARG A 367 16.50 -2.10 3.94
CA ARG A 367 15.99 -1.70 5.28
C ARG A 367 17.12 -1.43 6.29
N ASN A 368 18.12 -0.66 5.85
CA ASN A 368 19.37 -0.44 6.60
C ASN A 368 19.60 1.03 6.98
N GLU A 369 18.55 1.87 6.96
CA GLU A 369 18.66 3.21 7.56
C GLU A 369 18.67 3.12 9.08
N ARG A 370 19.14 4.19 9.74
CA ARG A 370 19.36 4.23 11.20
C ARG A 370 18.09 3.96 12.03
N ASN A 371 16.93 4.41 11.55
CA ASN A 371 15.69 4.43 12.33
C ASN A 371 14.64 3.44 11.81
N ALA A 372 13.95 2.79 12.75
CA ALA A 372 12.61 2.25 12.51
C ALA A 372 11.60 3.40 12.59
N ASN A 373 10.58 3.42 11.72
CA ASN A 373 9.50 4.39 11.86
C ASN A 373 8.11 3.81 11.63
N ALA A 374 7.07 4.42 12.21
CA ALA A 374 5.67 4.09 11.93
C ALA A 374 4.78 5.30 12.17
N GLY A 375 3.62 5.36 11.51
CA GLY A 375 2.56 6.26 11.95
C GLY A 375 1.95 5.73 13.25
N ILE A 376 1.95 6.50 14.32
CA ILE A 376 1.15 6.23 15.52
C ILE A 376 -0.11 7.05 15.39
N VAL A 377 -1.20 6.38 15.04
CA VAL A 377 -2.42 7.02 14.56
C VAL A 377 -3.62 6.63 15.41
N VAL A 378 -4.63 7.50 15.40
CA VAL A 378 -5.89 7.33 16.13
C VAL A 378 -7.07 7.47 15.18
N GLY A 379 -8.10 6.66 15.41
CA GLY A 379 -9.34 6.67 14.63
C GLY A 379 -10.13 7.97 14.78
N ILE A 380 -10.49 8.54 13.63
CA ILE A 380 -11.38 9.69 13.48
C ILE A 380 -12.64 9.25 12.73
N SER A 381 -13.80 9.64 13.22
CA SER A 381 -15.12 9.31 12.68
C SER A 381 -15.79 10.55 12.07
N PRO A 382 -16.78 10.40 11.17
CA PRO A 382 -17.55 11.53 10.64
C PRO A 382 -18.19 12.44 11.69
N ALA A 383 -18.47 11.92 12.90
CA ALA A 383 -18.95 12.75 14.02
C ALA A 383 -17.92 13.80 14.48
N ASP A 384 -16.62 13.56 14.24
CA ASP A 384 -15.53 14.48 14.57
C ASP A 384 -15.33 15.58 13.50
N TYR A 385 -15.96 15.43 12.32
CA TYR A 385 -15.89 16.38 11.20
C TYR A 385 -17.24 16.45 10.45
N PRO A 386 -18.31 16.98 11.06
CA PRO A 386 -19.60 17.12 10.38
C PRO A 386 -19.48 18.02 9.14
N GLY A 387 -20.31 17.78 8.12
CA GLY A 387 -20.34 18.61 6.90
C GLY A 387 -20.47 17.87 5.56
N GLY A 388 -20.93 16.61 5.58
CA GLY A 388 -21.16 15.82 4.37
C GLY A 388 -19.91 15.10 3.84
N PRO A 389 -19.97 14.53 2.61
CA PRO A 389 -18.95 13.59 2.11
C PRO A 389 -17.53 14.17 2.01
N LEU A 390 -17.40 15.47 1.75
CA LEU A 390 -16.10 16.14 1.60
C LEU A 390 -15.53 16.70 2.92
N ALA A 391 -16.27 16.63 4.03
CA ALA A 391 -15.85 17.25 5.29
C ALA A 391 -14.56 16.64 5.86
N GLY A 392 -14.34 15.34 5.66
CA GLY A 392 -13.09 14.69 6.07
C GLY A 392 -11.87 15.23 5.32
N ILE A 393 -12.02 15.64 4.05
CA ILE A 393 -10.94 16.31 3.29
C ILE A 393 -10.65 17.70 3.87
N ALA A 394 -11.69 18.46 4.20
CA ALA A 394 -11.54 19.77 4.83
C ALA A 394 -10.83 19.66 6.19
N PHE A 395 -11.19 18.65 6.98
CA PHE A 395 -10.52 18.34 8.24
C PHE A 395 -9.04 17.98 8.05
N GLN A 396 -8.71 17.11 7.09
CA GLN A 396 -7.31 16.81 6.75
C GLN A 396 -6.55 18.08 6.36
N ARG A 397 -7.10 18.91 5.46
CA ARG A 397 -6.46 20.18 5.05
C ARG A 397 -6.20 21.11 6.22
N LYS A 398 -7.13 21.20 7.19
CA LYS A 398 -6.95 22.00 8.41
C LYS A 398 -5.72 21.53 9.21
N LEU A 399 -5.60 20.22 9.46
CA LEU A 399 -4.47 19.66 10.18
C LEU A 399 -3.14 19.87 9.43
N GLU A 400 -3.14 19.64 8.11
CA GLU A 400 -1.96 19.77 7.27
C GLU A 400 -1.47 21.23 7.17
N SER A 401 -2.38 22.20 7.07
CA SER A 401 -2.04 23.62 7.06
C SER A 401 -1.54 24.10 8.41
N ASN A 402 -2.14 23.63 9.51
CA ASN A 402 -1.64 23.93 10.85
C ASN A 402 -0.22 23.40 11.06
N ALA A 403 0.03 22.15 10.66
CA ALA A 403 1.37 21.56 10.74
C ALA A 403 2.40 22.33 9.90
N PHE A 404 2.03 22.88 8.73
CA PHE A 404 2.92 23.75 7.95
C PHE A 404 3.31 25.01 8.72
N VAL A 405 2.35 25.67 9.39
CA VAL A 405 2.61 26.87 10.21
C VAL A 405 3.49 26.52 11.42
N MET A 406 3.15 25.46 12.15
CA MET A 406 3.94 24.98 13.30
C MET A 406 5.37 24.62 12.89
N GLY A 407 5.53 24.04 11.70
CA GLY A 407 6.82 23.76 11.07
C GLY A 407 7.60 24.99 10.58
N GLY A 408 7.05 26.20 10.69
CA GLY A 408 7.73 27.44 10.29
C GLY A 408 7.50 27.85 8.83
N SER A 409 6.41 27.37 8.22
CA SER A 409 5.94 27.80 6.88
C SER A 409 6.97 27.62 5.76
N ASN A 410 7.80 26.59 5.86
CA ASN A 410 8.93 26.35 4.94
C ASN A 410 9.09 24.84 4.59
N TYR A 411 8.00 24.07 4.77
CA TYR A 411 7.89 22.61 4.62
C TYR A 411 8.69 21.74 5.61
N GLU A 412 9.36 22.33 6.61
CA GLU A 412 9.76 21.56 7.79
C GLU A 412 8.52 21.03 8.51
N ALA A 413 8.66 19.84 9.09
CA ALA A 413 7.60 19.25 9.91
C ALA A 413 7.75 19.69 11.38
N PRO A 414 6.65 19.96 12.11
CA PRO A 414 6.73 20.11 13.54
C PRO A 414 7.12 18.77 14.18
N GLY A 415 7.99 18.78 15.18
CA GLY A 415 8.40 17.57 15.88
C GLY A 415 8.56 17.77 17.38
N GLN A 416 8.54 16.67 18.13
CA GLN A 416 8.68 16.65 19.58
C GLN A 416 9.31 15.34 20.04
N LEU A 417 10.10 15.38 21.11
CA LEU A 417 10.59 14.18 21.76
C LEU A 417 9.43 13.45 22.44
N VAL A 418 9.45 12.11 22.42
CA VAL A 418 8.40 11.27 22.98
C VAL A 418 8.25 11.50 24.48
N GLY A 419 9.35 11.65 25.21
CA GLY A 419 9.32 11.90 26.65
C GLY A 419 8.64 13.22 27.00
N ASP A 420 9.04 14.29 26.31
CA ASP A 420 8.45 15.63 26.41
C ASP A 420 6.95 15.63 26.04
N PHE A 421 6.58 14.92 24.97
CA PHE A 421 5.19 14.77 24.54
C PHE A 421 4.31 14.08 25.59
N ILE A 422 4.83 13.04 26.25
CA ILE A 422 4.10 12.31 27.30
C ILE A 422 3.81 13.24 28.49
N VAL A 423 4.76 14.09 28.90
CA VAL A 423 4.60 14.99 30.06
C VAL A 423 4.00 16.35 29.72
N GLY A 424 3.76 16.63 28.44
CA GLY A 424 3.14 17.88 27.97
C GLY A 424 4.07 19.09 28.01
N LYS A 425 5.34 18.90 27.63
CA LYS A 425 6.35 19.96 27.56
C LYS A 425 6.85 20.10 26.13
N ALA A 426 7.00 21.33 25.63
CA ALA A 426 7.62 21.55 24.33
C ALA A 426 9.10 21.14 24.33
N SER A 427 9.53 20.42 23.29
CA SER A 427 10.95 20.17 23.05
C SER A 427 11.63 21.36 22.40
N THR A 428 12.85 21.69 22.85
CA THR A 428 13.66 22.80 22.31
C THR A 428 14.87 22.32 21.52
N GLU A 429 15.29 21.08 21.71
CA GLU A 429 16.45 20.46 21.07
C GLU A 429 16.19 18.98 20.76
N LEU A 430 17.04 18.39 19.93
CA LEU A 430 17.01 16.96 19.62
C LEU A 430 17.76 16.16 20.68
N GLY A 431 17.34 14.91 20.88
CA GLY A 431 18.08 13.92 21.66
C GLY A 431 19.01 13.06 20.80
N SER A 432 19.24 11.83 21.22
CA SER A 432 20.10 10.87 20.51
C SER A 432 19.54 10.32 19.19
N VAL A 433 18.24 10.53 18.91
CA VAL A 433 17.58 10.09 17.67
C VAL A 433 17.46 11.29 16.73
N GLU A 434 18.13 11.22 15.58
CA GLU A 434 18.02 12.21 14.53
C GLU A 434 16.81 11.89 13.63
N PRO A 435 15.87 12.82 13.43
CA PRO A 435 14.72 12.59 12.57
C PRO A 435 15.13 12.52 11.11
N SER A 436 14.55 11.58 10.39
CA SER A 436 14.89 11.32 9.00
C SER A 436 14.09 12.16 7.99
N TYR A 437 12.99 12.80 8.44
CA TYR A 437 12.17 13.68 7.61
C TYR A 437 12.99 14.82 7.00
N LYS A 438 12.84 14.98 5.68
CA LYS A 438 13.39 16.10 4.91
C LYS A 438 12.23 16.90 4.29
N PRO A 439 12.30 18.25 4.25
CA PRO A 439 13.50 19.09 4.36
C PRO A 439 14.10 19.27 5.76
N GLY A 440 13.31 19.09 6.82
CA GLY A 440 13.79 19.13 8.19
C GLY A 440 12.65 19.08 9.21
N VAL A 441 13.00 19.06 10.49
CA VAL A 441 12.05 19.03 11.60
C VAL A 441 12.31 20.21 12.51
N LYS A 442 11.26 20.95 12.86
CA LYS A 442 11.28 22.05 13.81
C LYS A 442 10.72 21.57 15.14
N MET A 443 11.54 21.58 16.18
CA MET A 443 11.11 21.17 17.52
C MET A 443 10.09 22.18 18.09
N THR A 444 8.97 21.67 18.59
CA THR A 444 7.83 22.46 19.10
C THR A 444 6.95 21.59 20.01
N ASP A 445 5.91 22.17 20.60
CA ASP A 445 4.78 21.39 21.11
C ASP A 445 3.87 20.92 19.96
N LEU A 446 3.43 19.67 20.02
CA LEU A 446 2.51 18.98 19.10
C LEU A 446 1.09 18.88 19.66
N ALA A 447 0.83 19.37 20.87
CA ALA A 447 -0.51 19.36 21.48
C ALA A 447 -1.57 20.01 20.58
N ASP A 448 -1.20 21.07 19.85
CA ASP A 448 -2.10 21.77 18.94
C ASP A 448 -2.12 21.19 17.51
N ALA A 449 -1.26 20.21 17.21
CA ALA A 449 -1.15 19.65 15.86
C ALA A 449 -2.33 18.73 15.50
N LEU A 450 -2.99 18.13 16.50
CA LEU A 450 -4.15 17.25 16.36
C LEU A 450 -5.22 17.60 17.40
N PRO A 451 -6.48 17.12 17.25
CA PRO A 451 -7.51 17.34 18.27
C PRO A 451 -7.13 16.77 19.63
N GLU A 452 -7.62 17.39 20.70
CA GLU A 452 -7.31 17.02 22.09
C GLU A 452 -7.55 15.53 22.40
N TYR A 453 -8.65 14.95 21.90
CA TYR A 453 -8.96 13.53 22.12
C TYR A 453 -7.92 12.59 21.49
N ALA A 454 -7.26 13.03 20.41
CA ALA A 454 -6.19 12.29 19.73
C ALA A 454 -4.90 12.37 20.55
N ILE A 455 -4.52 13.59 20.96
CA ILE A 455 -3.34 13.84 21.80
C ILE A 455 -3.42 13.06 23.11
N THR A 456 -4.56 13.15 23.80
CA THR A 456 -4.82 12.44 25.07
C THR A 456 -4.65 10.92 24.90
N ALA A 457 -5.25 10.35 23.86
CA ALA A 457 -5.14 8.91 23.59
C ALA A 457 -3.69 8.49 23.28
N MET A 458 -2.95 9.30 22.53
CA MET A 458 -1.55 9.02 22.18
C MET A 458 -0.61 9.09 23.39
N ARG A 459 -0.79 10.08 24.28
CA ARG A 459 -0.04 10.20 25.53
C ARG A 459 -0.24 8.97 26.43
N GLU A 460 -1.44 8.40 26.45
CA GLU A 460 -1.73 7.14 27.16
C GLU A 460 -1.10 5.92 26.46
N ALA A 461 -1.16 5.88 25.13
CA ALA A 461 -0.73 4.72 24.35
C ALA A 461 0.79 4.52 24.32
N LEU A 462 1.58 5.59 24.30
CA LEU A 462 3.04 5.50 24.17
C LEU A 462 3.70 4.72 25.33
N PRO A 463 3.42 5.01 26.62
CA PRO A 463 3.89 4.17 27.73
C PRO A 463 3.35 2.73 27.68
N ALA A 464 2.10 2.54 27.23
CA ALA A 464 1.53 1.20 27.05
C ALA A 464 2.27 0.40 25.96
N PHE A 465 2.76 1.06 24.92
CA PHE A 465 3.63 0.47 23.92
C PHE A 465 5.04 0.18 24.47
N GLY A 466 5.59 1.03 25.33
CA GLY A 466 6.84 0.77 26.07
C GLY A 466 6.83 -0.53 26.88
N LYS A 467 5.66 -0.91 27.41
CA LYS A 467 5.46 -2.20 28.10
C LYS A 467 5.44 -3.40 27.14
N LYS A 468 5.08 -3.20 25.87
CA LYS A 468 5.02 -4.26 24.84
C LYS A 468 6.35 -4.43 24.10
N ILE A 469 7.05 -3.32 23.86
CA ILE A 469 8.37 -3.28 23.23
C ILE A 469 9.24 -2.40 24.13
N LYS A 470 10.16 -3.04 24.86
CA LYS A 470 11.03 -2.33 25.80
C LYS A 470 11.79 -1.19 25.10
N GLY A 471 11.64 0.03 25.61
CA GLY A 471 12.27 1.23 25.06
C GLY A 471 11.48 1.94 23.98
N PHE A 472 10.24 1.50 23.67
CA PHE A 472 9.38 2.21 22.71
C PHE A 472 8.94 3.59 23.21
N ASP A 473 8.88 3.79 24.52
CA ASP A 473 8.62 5.06 25.21
C ASP A 473 9.91 5.81 25.59
N MET A 474 11.04 5.49 24.96
CA MET A 474 12.30 6.20 25.22
C MET A 474 12.13 7.71 25.03
N HIS A 475 12.71 8.49 25.95
CA HIS A 475 12.59 9.95 25.94
C HIS A 475 12.97 10.56 24.59
N ASP A 476 14.13 10.16 24.07
CA ASP A 476 14.75 10.73 22.87
C ASP A 476 14.13 10.26 21.54
N ALA A 477 13.17 9.34 21.54
CA ALA A 477 12.45 9.01 20.31
C ALA A 477 11.71 10.24 19.80
N VAL A 478 11.56 10.37 18.49
CA VAL A 478 11.02 11.60 17.88
C VAL A 478 9.66 11.33 17.27
N LEU A 479 8.68 12.18 17.61
CA LEU A 479 7.42 12.33 16.88
C LEU A 479 7.58 13.43 15.82
N THR A 480 7.19 13.16 14.58
CA THR A 480 7.43 14.03 13.43
C THR A 480 6.16 14.19 12.58
N GLY A 481 5.73 15.44 12.41
CA GLY A 481 4.70 15.92 11.48
C GLY A 481 3.35 15.20 11.55
N VAL A 482 2.37 15.61 10.74
CA VAL A 482 1.03 15.00 10.78
C VAL A 482 0.85 13.94 9.70
N GLU A 483 0.53 12.72 10.13
CA GLU A 483 0.17 11.59 9.26
C GLU A 483 -1.35 11.62 9.05
N THR A 484 -1.83 12.36 8.04
CA THR A 484 -3.27 12.66 7.86
C THR A 484 -3.97 11.80 6.81
N ARG A 485 -3.21 11.07 5.99
CA ARG A 485 -3.71 10.40 4.79
C ARG A 485 -3.50 8.88 4.86
N THR A 486 -4.02 8.26 5.93
CA THR A 486 -3.89 6.82 6.19
C THR A 486 -4.84 5.94 5.37
N SER A 487 -5.96 6.51 4.95
CA SER A 487 -6.95 5.92 4.04
C SER A 487 -7.86 7.04 3.52
N SER A 488 -8.72 6.75 2.56
CA SER A 488 -9.64 7.78 2.04
C SER A 488 -10.63 8.26 3.10
N PRO A 489 -10.85 9.60 3.19
CA PRO A 489 -11.83 10.21 4.10
C PRO A 489 -13.26 10.11 3.58
N LEU A 490 -13.45 9.56 2.38
CA LEU A 490 -14.75 9.35 1.76
C LEU A 490 -14.81 7.97 1.09
N ARG A 491 -16.03 7.56 0.76
CA ARG A 491 -16.31 6.40 -0.08
C ARG A 491 -17.09 6.87 -1.30
N ILE A 492 -16.63 6.48 -2.48
CA ILE A 492 -17.42 6.61 -3.71
C ILE A 492 -18.10 5.25 -3.88
N THR A 493 -19.30 5.12 -3.35
CA THR A 493 -19.94 3.81 -3.20
C THR A 493 -20.32 3.24 -4.57
N ARG A 494 -20.04 1.95 -4.73
CA ARG A 494 -20.28 1.16 -5.94
C ARG A 494 -21.08 -0.10 -5.61
N GLY A 495 -21.87 -0.59 -6.58
CA GLY A 495 -22.65 -1.82 -6.49
C GLY A 495 -21.80 -3.08 -6.69
N ASP A 496 -22.46 -4.24 -6.68
CA ASP A 496 -21.83 -5.54 -6.92
C ASP A 496 -21.31 -5.69 -8.37
N ASP A 497 -21.80 -4.85 -9.28
CA ASP A 497 -21.34 -4.71 -10.66
C ASP A 497 -20.11 -3.77 -10.79
N PHE A 498 -19.57 -3.31 -9.66
CA PHE A 498 -18.45 -2.38 -9.54
C PHE A 498 -18.72 -0.96 -10.06
N GLN A 499 -19.96 -0.63 -10.45
CA GLN A 499 -20.31 0.70 -10.94
C GLN A 499 -20.78 1.61 -9.80
N SER A 500 -20.57 2.93 -9.95
CA SER A 500 -21.14 3.93 -9.04
C SER A 500 -22.65 3.76 -8.93
N LEU A 501 -23.20 3.93 -7.72
CA LEU A 501 -24.63 3.70 -7.45
C LEU A 501 -25.58 4.49 -8.34
N ASN A 502 -25.18 5.69 -8.78
CA ASN A 502 -26.03 6.58 -9.57
C ASN A 502 -25.43 7.01 -10.92
N THR A 503 -24.23 6.53 -11.27
CA THR A 503 -23.56 6.89 -12.52
C THR A 503 -23.05 5.62 -13.21
N LYS A 504 -23.82 5.15 -14.19
CA LYS A 504 -23.44 4.00 -15.03
C LYS A 504 -22.19 4.31 -15.86
N GLY A 505 -21.40 3.28 -16.11
CA GLY A 505 -20.11 3.35 -16.80
C GLY A 505 -18.97 3.88 -15.94
N LEU A 506 -19.23 4.39 -14.73
CA LEU A 506 -18.22 4.89 -13.81
C LEU A 506 -17.89 3.81 -12.77
N TYR A 507 -16.62 3.42 -12.64
CA TYR A 507 -16.17 2.32 -11.78
C TYR A 507 -15.24 2.84 -10.68
N PRO A 508 -15.77 3.21 -9.49
CA PRO A 508 -14.96 3.59 -8.34
C PRO A 508 -14.01 2.47 -7.91
N ALA A 509 -12.72 2.74 -7.77
CA ALA A 509 -11.72 1.70 -7.49
C ALA A 509 -10.58 2.14 -6.56
N GLY A 510 -9.92 1.15 -5.98
CA GLY A 510 -8.74 1.28 -5.15
C GLY A 510 -8.97 2.06 -3.85
N GLU A 511 -7.89 2.62 -3.33
CA GLU A 511 -7.90 3.28 -2.02
C GLU A 511 -8.69 4.59 -2.02
N GLY A 512 -8.68 5.33 -3.14
CA GLY A 512 -9.44 6.57 -3.28
C GLY A 512 -10.94 6.38 -3.11
N ALA A 513 -11.48 5.32 -3.69
CA ALA A 513 -12.89 4.93 -3.55
C ALA A 513 -13.19 4.15 -2.25
N SER A 514 -12.19 3.87 -1.41
CA SER A 514 -12.30 3.08 -0.18
C SER A 514 -12.57 1.57 -0.35
N TYR A 515 -12.05 0.96 -1.42
CA TYR A 515 -12.13 -0.50 -1.67
C TYR A 515 -10.78 -1.22 -1.50
N ALA A 516 -9.71 -0.49 -1.16
CA ALA A 516 -8.40 -1.03 -0.85
C ALA A 516 -7.70 -0.22 0.26
N GLY A 517 -6.64 -0.77 0.85
CA GLY A 517 -5.87 -0.12 1.93
C GLY A 517 -4.35 -0.35 1.83
N GLY A 518 -3.85 -0.62 0.63
CA GLY A 518 -2.44 -0.89 0.36
C GLY A 518 -2.21 -1.46 -1.03
N ILE A 519 -0.94 -1.55 -1.44
CA ILE A 519 -0.51 -1.90 -2.82
C ILE A 519 -1.15 -3.20 -3.30
N LEU A 520 -1.04 -4.28 -2.51
CA LEU A 520 -1.57 -5.59 -2.90
C LEU A 520 -3.10 -5.56 -3.06
N SER A 521 -3.82 -5.04 -2.06
CA SER A 521 -5.29 -4.95 -2.13
C SER A 521 -5.77 -4.03 -3.26
N ALA A 522 -5.04 -2.95 -3.55
CA ALA A 522 -5.37 -2.04 -4.64
C ALA A 522 -5.14 -2.72 -6.00
N GLY A 523 -4.08 -3.51 -6.15
CA GLY A 523 -3.86 -4.32 -7.35
C GLY A 523 -4.95 -5.38 -7.53
N VAL A 524 -5.37 -6.06 -6.46
CA VAL A 524 -6.49 -7.02 -6.49
C VAL A 524 -7.79 -6.34 -6.93
N ASP A 525 -8.13 -5.20 -6.32
CA ASP A 525 -9.32 -4.43 -6.72
C ASP A 525 -9.25 -3.97 -8.19
N GLY A 526 -8.06 -3.59 -8.66
CA GLY A 526 -7.83 -3.25 -10.06
C GLY A 526 -8.09 -4.41 -11.02
N ILE A 527 -7.72 -5.64 -10.64
CA ILE A 527 -8.04 -6.85 -11.42
C ILE A 527 -9.56 -7.03 -11.47
N GLU A 528 -10.24 -7.04 -10.32
CA GLU A 528 -11.68 -7.28 -10.24
C GLU A 528 -12.48 -6.23 -11.02
N VAL A 529 -12.10 -4.96 -10.93
CA VAL A 529 -12.74 -3.87 -11.69
C VAL A 529 -12.51 -4.04 -13.19
N ALA A 530 -11.31 -4.43 -13.63
CA ALA A 530 -11.06 -4.69 -15.05
C ALA A 530 -11.90 -5.86 -15.59
N GLU A 531 -12.11 -6.91 -14.79
CA GLU A 531 -13.00 -8.02 -15.16
C GLU A 531 -14.45 -7.54 -15.28
N ALA A 532 -14.93 -6.70 -14.36
CA ALA A 532 -16.28 -6.14 -14.41
C ALA A 532 -16.49 -5.23 -15.63
N VAL A 533 -15.53 -4.34 -15.92
CA VAL A 533 -15.53 -3.51 -17.14
C VAL A 533 -15.55 -4.40 -18.39
N ALA A 534 -14.69 -5.41 -18.45
CA ALA A 534 -14.61 -6.32 -19.58
C ALA A 534 -15.91 -7.07 -19.82
N ARG A 535 -16.52 -7.65 -18.78
CA ARG A 535 -17.81 -8.35 -18.86
C ARG A 535 -18.92 -7.43 -19.34
N ASN A 536 -19.01 -6.22 -18.78
CA ASN A 536 -20.01 -5.24 -19.19
C ASN A 536 -19.87 -4.86 -20.69
N LEU A 537 -18.64 -4.62 -21.16
CA LEU A 537 -18.36 -4.29 -22.55
C LEU A 537 -18.76 -5.40 -23.54
N VAL A 538 -18.76 -6.67 -23.12
CA VAL A 538 -19.16 -7.81 -23.96
C VAL A 538 -20.57 -8.34 -23.66
N GLY A 539 -21.31 -7.69 -22.76
CA GLY A 539 -22.68 -8.07 -22.38
C GLY A 539 -22.79 -9.38 -21.57
N LEU A 540 -21.79 -9.66 -20.71
CA LEU A 540 -21.74 -10.84 -19.82
C LEU A 540 -22.10 -10.53 -18.36
#